data_AF-A0A0W1A3S3-F1
#
_entry.id   AF-A0A0W1A3S3-F1
#
_cell.length_a   1.000
_cell.length_b   1.000
_cell.length_c   1.000
_cell.angle_alpha   90.00
_cell.angle_beta   90.00
_cell.angle_gamma   90.00
#
_symmetry.space_group_name_H-M   'P 1'
#
loop_
_entity.id
_entity.type
_entity.pdbx_description
1 polymer ?
#
loop_
_entity_poly.entity_id
_entity_poly.type
_entity_poly.pdbx_seq_one_letter_code
_entity_poly.pdbx_strand_id
1 'polypeptide(L)'
;MTKKDPALDCPNPRLISAVYFGLLSVVGTVLTNAFLTSMGVKEAIPLFQAVILGMFVSACTGAIMGERIIHCPKPYKTKTFFIGFTMVIASLPVFDLGLFLFMIVERSELLPVAQLDKMIEFYLFILAYTYISFGVLLAICSGVAAMFLRGQLVYDILSTYLPKKKPLKLSASPLERSEIEHSDRVSIRPGKTR
;
A
#
# COMPACT_ATOMS: atom_id res chain seq x y z
N MET A 1 18.02 22.23 9.86
CA MET A 1 18.22 20.81 9.48
C MET A 1 16.90 20.22 9.04
N THR A 2 16.72 20.04 7.73
CA THR A 2 15.55 19.37 7.14
C THR A 2 15.56 17.91 7.62
N LYS A 3 14.65 17.54 8.54
CA LYS A 3 14.49 16.15 8.98
C LYS A 3 14.24 15.31 7.73
N LYS A 4 15.21 14.48 7.32
CA LYS A 4 15.03 13.50 6.24
C LYS A 4 13.85 12.62 6.63
N ASP A 5 12.85 12.54 5.75
CA ASP A 5 11.65 11.76 5.99
C ASP A 5 12.02 10.28 5.96
N PRO A 6 11.91 9.54 7.07
CA PRO A 6 12.43 8.18 7.16
C PRO A 6 11.70 7.20 6.22
N ALA A 7 10.53 7.56 5.71
CA ALA A 7 9.83 6.82 4.66
C ALA A 7 10.57 6.80 3.31
N LEU A 8 11.50 7.73 3.07
CA LEU A 8 12.37 7.74 1.88
C LEU A 8 13.47 6.67 1.94
N ASP A 9 13.81 6.19 3.14
CA ASP A 9 14.86 5.19 3.36
C ASP A 9 14.28 3.77 3.47
N CYS A 10 13.05 3.55 2.98
CA CYS A 10 12.41 2.23 3.03
C CYS A 10 13.13 1.24 2.09
N PRO A 11 13.62 0.09 2.59
CA PRO A 11 14.45 -0.80 1.78
C PRO A 11 13.64 -1.55 0.70
N ASN A 12 12.35 -1.84 0.92
CA ASN A 12 11.53 -2.65 0.03
C ASN A 12 10.11 -2.06 -0.21
N PRO A 13 9.99 -0.86 -0.80
CA PRO A 13 8.69 -0.21 -0.99
C PRO A 13 7.76 -0.97 -1.94
N ARG A 14 8.31 -1.58 -2.99
CA ARG A 14 7.54 -2.31 -4.01
C ARG A 14 6.82 -3.51 -3.42
N LEU A 15 7.50 -4.28 -2.56
CA LEU A 15 6.92 -5.46 -1.93
C LEU A 15 5.80 -5.10 -0.96
N ILE A 16 6.03 -4.09 -0.11
CA ILE A 16 5.02 -3.63 0.87
C ILE A 16 3.76 -3.17 0.14
N SER A 17 3.92 -2.37 -0.91
CA SER A 17 2.81 -1.88 -1.71
C SER A 17 2.07 -3.03 -2.44
N ALA A 18 2.81 -3.97 -3.03
CA ALA A 18 2.22 -5.13 -3.71
C ALA A 18 1.34 -5.96 -2.77
N VAL A 19 1.83 -6.27 -1.57
CA VAL A 19 1.07 -7.03 -0.56
C VAL A 19 -0.13 -6.21 -0.08
N TYR A 20 0.06 -4.91 0.19
CA TYR A 20 -1.01 -4.03 0.66
C TYR A 20 -2.18 -3.96 -0.34
N PHE A 21 -1.90 -3.61 -1.60
CA PHE A 21 -2.94 -3.53 -2.63
C PHE A 21 -3.48 -4.91 -3.05
N GLY A 22 -2.66 -5.96 -2.97
CA GLY A 22 -3.09 -7.35 -3.11
C GLY A 22 -4.21 -7.70 -2.14
N LEU A 23 -3.97 -7.48 -0.84
CA LEU A 23 -4.96 -7.71 0.22
C LEU A 23 -6.18 -6.79 0.09
N LEU A 24 -5.95 -5.52 -0.25
CA LEU A 24 -7.02 -4.55 -0.44
C LEU A 24 -7.96 -4.95 -1.59
N SER A 25 -7.42 -5.59 -2.64
CA SER A 25 -8.24 -6.11 -3.74
C SER A 25 -9.13 -7.26 -3.30
N VAL A 26 -8.67 -8.16 -2.43
CA VAL A 26 -9.53 -9.25 -1.92
C VAL A 26 -10.74 -8.66 -1.21
N VAL A 27 -10.51 -7.69 -0.33
CA VAL A 27 -11.57 -6.98 0.39
C VAL A 27 -12.49 -6.25 -0.59
N GLY A 28 -11.93 -5.54 -1.57
CA GLY A 28 -12.70 -4.83 -2.60
C GLY A 28 -13.58 -5.76 -3.44
N THR A 29 -13.04 -6.90 -3.89
CA THR A 29 -13.78 -7.89 -4.68
C THR A 29 -14.92 -8.51 -3.87
N VAL A 30 -14.68 -8.89 -2.61
CA VAL A 30 -15.71 -9.45 -1.73
C VAL A 30 -16.81 -8.43 -1.44
N LEU A 31 -16.45 -7.18 -1.14
CA LEU A 31 -17.43 -6.10 -0.92
C LEU A 31 -18.25 -5.79 -2.18
N THR A 32 -17.61 -5.77 -3.34
CA THR A 32 -18.29 -5.55 -4.63
C THR A 32 -19.28 -6.68 -4.91
N ASN A 33 -18.87 -7.93 -4.69
CA ASN A 33 -19.76 -9.09 -4.86
C ASN A 33 -20.93 -9.08 -3.88
N ALA A 34 -20.68 -8.75 -2.61
CA ALA A 34 -21.74 -8.63 -1.60
C ALA A 34 -22.75 -7.51 -1.96
N PHE A 35 -22.26 -6.38 -2.48
CA PHE A 35 -23.10 -5.29 -2.95
C PHE A 35 -23.95 -5.69 -4.17
N LEU A 36 -23.35 -6.36 -5.16
CA LEU A 36 -24.08 -6.90 -6.32
C LEU A 36 -25.16 -7.91 -5.92
N THR A 37 -24.83 -8.79 -4.97
CA THR A 37 -25.77 -9.78 -4.42
C THR A 37 -26.94 -9.10 -3.72
N SER A 38 -26.67 -8.03 -2.95
CA SER A 38 -27.71 -7.21 -2.29
C SER A 38 -28.67 -6.54 -3.29
N MET A 39 -28.17 -6.16 -4.47
CA MET A 39 -28.99 -5.63 -5.57
C MET A 39 -29.79 -6.69 -6.34
N GLY A 40 -29.69 -7.97 -5.96
CA GLY A 40 -30.40 -9.08 -6.63
C GLY A 40 -29.70 -9.62 -7.88
N VAL A 41 -28.47 -9.18 -8.16
CA VAL A 41 -27.64 -9.77 -9.21
C VAL A 41 -27.07 -11.09 -8.68
N LYS A 42 -27.74 -12.21 -9.00
CA LYS A 42 -27.27 -13.55 -8.64
C LYS A 42 -25.96 -13.86 -9.35
N GLU A 43 -24.91 -14.17 -8.57
CA GLU A 43 -23.61 -14.79 -8.92
C GLU A 43 -23.29 -14.91 -10.42
N ALA A 44 -23.32 -13.79 -11.15
CA ALA A 44 -23.01 -13.76 -12.57
C ALA A 44 -21.50 -13.95 -12.80
N ILE A 45 -20.71 -13.65 -11.77
CA ILE A 45 -19.25 -13.63 -11.80
C ILE A 45 -18.71 -14.69 -10.82
N PRO A 46 -17.85 -15.62 -11.26
CA PRO A 46 -17.19 -16.58 -10.38
C PRO A 46 -16.25 -15.86 -9.39
N LEU A 47 -16.67 -15.79 -8.12
CA LEU A 47 -15.99 -15.02 -7.07
C LEU A 47 -14.51 -15.43 -6.90
N PHE A 48 -14.22 -16.73 -6.93
CA PHE A 48 -12.86 -17.23 -6.74
C PHE A 48 -11.89 -16.73 -7.83
N GLN A 49 -12.32 -16.74 -9.09
CA GLN A 49 -11.52 -16.25 -10.21
C GLN A 49 -11.34 -14.73 -10.13
N ALA A 50 -12.40 -14.00 -9.79
CA ALA A 50 -12.34 -12.55 -9.58
C ALA A 50 -11.37 -12.18 -8.45
N VAL A 51 -11.33 -12.95 -7.36
CA VAL A 51 -10.39 -12.71 -6.24
C VAL A 51 -8.94 -12.96 -6.67
N ILE A 52 -8.66 -14.08 -7.33
CA ILE A 52 -7.29 -14.39 -7.79
C ILE A 52 -6.81 -13.36 -8.80
N LEU A 53 -7.63 -13.05 -9.80
CA LEU A 53 -7.28 -12.09 -10.84
C LEU A 53 -7.10 -10.69 -10.25
N GLY A 54 -8.00 -10.28 -9.36
CA GLY A 54 -7.92 -8.98 -8.69
C GLY A 54 -6.64 -8.84 -7.87
N MET A 55 -6.33 -9.86 -7.06
CA MET A 55 -5.10 -9.91 -6.27
C MET A 55 -3.86 -9.84 -7.15
N PHE A 56 -3.83 -10.57 -8.27
CA PHE A 56 -2.69 -10.55 -9.18
C PHE A 56 -2.51 -9.18 -9.83
N VAL A 57 -3.58 -8.63 -10.43
CA VAL A 57 -3.55 -7.34 -11.11
C VAL A 57 -3.19 -6.22 -10.13
N SER A 58 -3.78 -6.21 -8.93
CA SER A 58 -3.53 -5.18 -7.91
C SER A 58 -2.14 -5.29 -7.30
N ALA A 59 -1.61 -6.50 -7.09
CA ALA A 59 -0.25 -6.69 -6.61
C ALA A 59 0.78 -6.23 -7.64
N CYS A 60 0.58 -6.55 -8.93
CA CYS A 60 1.46 -6.09 -10.01
C CYS A 60 1.45 -4.56 -10.12
N THR A 61 0.27 -3.95 -10.18
CA THR A 61 0.16 -2.48 -10.27
C THR A 61 0.66 -1.79 -8.99
N GLY A 62 0.42 -2.39 -7.83
CA GLY A 62 0.93 -1.95 -6.54
C GLY A 62 2.45 -2.02 -6.44
N ALA A 63 3.08 -3.05 -7.02
CA ALA A 63 4.53 -3.16 -7.10
C ALA A 63 5.15 -2.07 -8.00
N ILE A 64 4.53 -1.83 -9.16
CA ILE A 64 5.00 -0.85 -10.16
C ILE A 64 4.91 0.58 -9.60
N MET A 65 3.78 0.94 -8.98
CA MET A 65 3.54 2.31 -8.49
C MET A 65 3.95 2.51 -7.03
N GLY A 66 4.21 1.43 -6.28
CA GLY A 66 4.48 1.45 -4.85
C GLY A 66 5.69 2.27 -4.44
N GLU A 67 6.76 2.22 -5.24
CA GLU A 67 7.94 3.05 -5.02
C GLU A 67 7.62 4.55 -5.11
N ARG A 68 6.80 4.94 -6.10
CA ARG A 68 6.37 6.34 -6.28
C ARG A 68 5.45 6.81 -5.17
N ILE A 69 4.64 5.91 -4.60
CA ILE A 69 3.76 6.21 -3.47
C ILE A 69 4.59 6.38 -2.19
N ILE A 70 5.51 5.45 -1.91
CA ILE A 70 6.26 5.39 -0.65
C ILE A 70 7.38 6.44 -0.61
N HIS A 71 8.15 6.60 -1.68
CA HIS A 71 9.25 7.58 -1.73
C HIS A 71 8.78 9.00 -2.11
N CYS A 72 7.46 9.27 -2.10
CA CYS A 72 6.96 10.60 -2.42
C CYS A 72 7.40 11.64 -1.35
N PRO A 73 8.11 12.71 -1.72
CA PRO A 73 8.45 13.78 -0.79
C PRO A 73 7.22 14.65 -0.48
N LYS A 74 7.21 15.31 0.69
CA LYS A 74 6.14 16.22 1.08
C LYS A 74 6.04 17.41 0.10
N PRO A 75 4.83 17.86 -0.27
CA PRO A 75 3.50 17.38 0.14
C PRO A 75 3.08 16.10 -0.63
N TYR A 76 2.82 15.01 0.11
CA TYR A 76 2.53 13.70 -0.50
C TYR A 76 1.05 13.40 -0.68
N LYS A 77 0.15 13.89 0.19
CA LYS A 77 -1.26 13.46 0.27
C LYS A 77 -1.98 13.47 -1.09
N THR A 78 -1.98 14.61 -1.77
CA THR A 78 -2.67 14.77 -3.06
C THR A 78 -2.02 13.93 -4.15
N LYS A 79 -0.67 13.89 -4.19
CA LYS A 79 0.08 13.10 -5.19
C LYS A 79 -0.19 11.61 -5.03
N THR A 80 -0.11 11.09 -3.80
CA THR A 80 -0.36 9.67 -3.52
C THR A 80 -1.82 9.30 -3.77
N PHE A 81 -2.78 10.20 -3.49
CA PHE A 81 -4.18 10.00 -3.84
C PHE A 81 -4.37 9.81 -5.34
N PHE A 82 -3.83 10.72 -6.16
CA PHE A 82 -3.95 10.62 -7.62
C PHE A 82 -3.22 9.40 -8.18
N ILE A 83 -2.09 9.00 -7.60
CA ILE A 83 -1.41 7.75 -8.00
C ILE A 83 -2.31 6.53 -7.71
N GLY A 84 -2.90 6.44 -6.50
CA GLY A 84 -3.82 5.34 -6.16
C GLY A 84 -5.11 5.34 -7.00
N PHE A 85 -5.64 6.52 -7.31
CA PHE A 85 -6.81 6.70 -8.17
C PHE A 85 -6.52 6.23 -9.60
N THR A 86 -5.46 6.75 -10.21
CA THR A 86 -5.05 6.39 -11.59
C THR A 86 -4.66 4.93 -11.71
N MET A 87 -4.09 4.33 -10.65
CA MET A 87 -3.78 2.91 -10.59
C MET A 87 -5.03 2.04 -10.80
N VAL A 88 -6.13 2.33 -10.10
CA VAL A 88 -7.38 1.56 -10.23
C VAL A 88 -7.99 1.73 -11.62
N ILE A 89 -8.08 2.98 -12.08
CA ILE A 89 -8.57 3.31 -13.42
C ILE A 89 -7.78 2.55 -14.48
N ALA A 90 -6.44 2.59 -14.44
CA ALA A 90 -5.61 1.87 -15.40
C ALA A 90 -5.72 0.34 -15.27
N SER A 91 -5.98 -0.19 -14.08
CA SER A 91 -6.08 -1.64 -13.85
C SER A 91 -7.45 -2.24 -14.20
N LEU A 92 -8.52 -1.46 -14.16
CA LEU A 92 -9.90 -1.91 -14.42
C LEU A 92 -10.05 -2.60 -15.78
N PRO A 93 -9.55 -2.05 -16.91
CA PRO A 93 -9.62 -2.72 -18.21
C PRO A 93 -8.90 -4.07 -18.22
N VAL A 94 -7.76 -4.17 -17.54
CA VAL A 94 -6.99 -5.42 -17.47
C VAL A 94 -7.74 -6.48 -16.66
N PHE A 95 -8.36 -6.06 -15.55
CA PHE A 95 -9.18 -6.91 -14.71
C PHE A 95 -10.44 -7.40 -15.45
N ASP A 96 -11.20 -6.49 -16.07
CA ASP A 96 -12.42 -6.82 -16.80
C ASP A 96 -12.12 -7.73 -18.00
N LEU A 97 -11.01 -7.48 -18.71
CA LEU A 97 -10.59 -8.34 -19.81
C LEU A 97 -10.23 -9.76 -19.34
N GLY A 98 -9.49 -9.88 -18.23
CA GLY A 98 -9.15 -11.18 -17.68
C GLY A 98 -10.40 -11.95 -17.20
N LEU A 99 -11.35 -11.26 -16.58
CA LEU A 99 -12.62 -11.85 -16.15
C LEU A 99 -13.46 -12.32 -17.34
N PHE A 100 -13.53 -11.49 -18.40
CA PHE A 100 -14.22 -11.81 -19.63
C PHE A 100 -13.61 -13.04 -20.33
N LEU A 101 -12.29 -13.15 -20.37
CA LEU A 101 -11.60 -14.33 -20.90
C LEU A 101 -11.92 -15.59 -20.09
N PHE A 102 -11.92 -15.52 -18.76
CA PHE A 102 -12.31 -16.66 -17.93
C PHE A 102 -13.76 -17.11 -18.18
N MET A 103 -14.69 -16.17 -18.31
CA MET A 103 -16.09 -16.48 -18.63
C MET A 103 -16.25 -17.18 -19.98
N ILE A 104 -15.47 -16.79 -20.99
CA ILE A 104 -15.49 -17.44 -22.31
C ILE A 104 -14.98 -18.88 -22.19
N VAL A 105 -13.86 -19.08 -21.49
CA VAL A 105 -13.26 -20.41 -21.32
C VAL A 105 -14.24 -21.35 -20.59
N GLU A 106 -14.93 -20.89 -19.56
CA GLU A 106 -15.91 -21.70 -18.84
C GLU A 106 -17.21 -21.96 -19.62
N ARG A 107 -17.68 -20.99 -20.42
CA ARG A 107 -18.91 -21.13 -21.23
C ARG A 107 -18.66 -21.54 -22.68
N SER A 108 -17.52 -22.19 -22.95
CA SER A 108 -17.07 -22.60 -24.29
C SER A 108 -18.07 -23.47 -25.07
N GLU A 109 -19.11 -24.03 -24.44
CA GLU A 109 -20.19 -24.75 -25.14
C GLU A 109 -21.33 -23.85 -25.67
N LEU A 110 -21.39 -22.57 -25.29
CA LEU A 110 -22.49 -21.65 -25.64
C LEU A 110 -22.08 -20.46 -26.54
N LEU A 111 -20.79 -20.32 -26.86
CA LEU A 111 -20.30 -19.24 -27.71
C LEU A 111 -19.91 -19.78 -29.08
N PRO A 112 -20.79 -19.69 -30.09
CA PRO A 112 -20.37 -19.94 -31.47
C PRO A 112 -19.25 -18.96 -31.81
N VAL A 113 -18.18 -19.51 -32.40
CA VAL A 113 -16.95 -18.85 -32.89
C VAL A 113 -17.24 -17.87 -34.04
N ALA A 114 -18.16 -16.94 -33.85
CA ALA A 114 -18.60 -16.03 -34.91
C ALA A 114 -18.82 -14.63 -34.36
N GLN A 115 -17.97 -13.71 -34.82
CA GLN A 115 -17.99 -12.25 -34.67
C GLN A 115 -17.23 -11.68 -33.46
N LEU A 116 -15.89 -11.58 -33.62
CA LEU A 116 -15.00 -10.80 -32.76
C LEU A 116 -15.51 -9.36 -32.54
N ASP A 117 -16.17 -8.78 -33.55
CA ASP A 117 -16.76 -7.43 -33.46
C ASP A 117 -17.83 -7.33 -32.37
N LYS A 118 -18.69 -8.34 -32.25
CA LYS A 118 -19.73 -8.40 -31.21
C LYS A 118 -19.14 -8.63 -29.82
N MET A 119 -18.04 -9.35 -29.72
CA MET A 119 -17.29 -9.48 -28.46
C MET A 119 -16.68 -8.15 -28.02
N ILE A 120 -16.10 -7.37 -28.94
CA ILE A 120 -15.51 -6.07 -28.63
C ILE A 120 -16.58 -5.07 -28.18
N GLU A 121 -17.73 -5.01 -28.88
CA GLU A 121 -18.88 -4.18 -28.49
C GLU A 121 -19.37 -4.54 -27.07
N PHE A 122 -19.52 -5.83 -26.79
CA PHE A 122 -19.97 -6.32 -25.50
C PHE A 122 -18.96 -6.03 -24.38
N TYR A 123 -17.66 -6.23 -24.65
CA TYR A 123 -16.59 -5.90 -23.71
C TYR A 123 -16.57 -4.40 -23.39
N LEU A 124 -16.65 -3.52 -24.39
CA LEU A 124 -16.69 -2.07 -24.17
C LEU A 124 -17.92 -1.65 -23.37
N PHE A 125 -19.08 -2.30 -23.60
CA PHE A 125 -20.29 -2.06 -22.83
C PHE A 125 -20.12 -2.47 -21.35
N ILE A 126 -19.58 -3.67 -21.08
CA ILE A 126 -19.27 -4.11 -19.71
C ILE A 126 -18.27 -3.15 -19.06
N LEU A 127 -17.19 -2.82 -19.75
CA LEU A 127 -16.15 -1.94 -19.23
C LEU A 127 -16.72 -0.58 -18.84
N ALA A 128 -17.54 0.03 -19.70
CA ALA A 128 -18.20 1.30 -19.40
C ALA A 128 -19.12 1.19 -18.18
N TYR A 129 -19.90 0.10 -18.09
CA TYR A 129 -20.79 -0.14 -16.95
C TYR A 129 -20.02 -0.33 -15.64
N THR A 130 -18.94 -1.11 -15.62
CA THR A 130 -18.08 -1.33 -14.45
C THR A 130 -17.46 -0.02 -13.98
N TYR A 131 -16.99 0.82 -14.92
CA TYR A 131 -16.39 2.11 -14.63
C TYR A 131 -17.36 3.06 -13.91
N ILE A 132 -18.57 3.18 -14.43
CA ILE A 132 -19.61 4.07 -13.90
C ILE A 132 -20.12 3.55 -12.55
N SER A 133 -20.30 2.22 -12.43
CA SER A 133 -20.91 1.61 -11.24
C SER A 133 -19.94 1.54 -10.07
N PHE A 134 -18.75 0.96 -10.29
CA PHE A 134 -17.80 0.67 -9.21
C PHE A 134 -16.45 1.34 -9.41
N GLY A 135 -16.05 1.62 -10.65
CA GLY A 135 -14.71 2.13 -10.96
C GLY A 135 -14.38 3.43 -10.24
N VAL A 136 -15.30 4.40 -10.24
CA VAL A 136 -15.09 5.68 -9.54
C VAL A 136 -14.97 5.49 -8.02
N LEU A 137 -15.87 4.70 -7.42
CA LEU A 137 -15.88 4.47 -5.98
C LEU A 137 -14.62 3.72 -5.51
N LEU A 138 -14.25 2.66 -6.24
CA LEU A 138 -13.02 1.90 -5.99
C LEU A 138 -11.77 2.76 -6.18
N ALA A 139 -11.74 3.63 -7.20
CA ALA A 139 -10.62 4.53 -7.43
C ALA A 139 -10.45 5.56 -6.30
N ILE A 140 -11.56 6.10 -5.77
CA ILE A 140 -11.54 6.98 -4.59
C ILE A 140 -11.00 6.22 -3.38
N CYS A 141 -11.53 5.03 -3.09
CA CYS A 141 -11.09 4.18 -1.98
C CYS A 141 -9.59 3.84 -2.09
N SER A 142 -9.10 3.50 -3.28
CA SER A 142 -7.69 3.23 -3.53
C SER A 142 -6.82 4.48 -3.35
N GLY A 143 -7.27 5.65 -3.79
CA GLY A 143 -6.57 6.91 -3.53
C GLY A 143 -6.40 7.19 -2.03
N VAL A 144 -7.45 6.93 -1.24
CA VAL A 144 -7.38 7.04 0.24
C VAL A 144 -6.45 5.98 0.82
N ALA A 145 -6.51 4.74 0.33
CA ALA A 145 -5.62 3.66 0.74
C ALA A 145 -4.15 3.99 0.46
N ALA A 146 -3.83 4.59 -0.69
CA ALA A 146 -2.48 5.04 -1.02
C ALA A 146 -1.97 6.15 -0.08
N MET A 147 -2.85 7.08 0.32
CA MET A 147 -2.53 8.07 1.36
C MET A 147 -2.25 7.40 2.70
N PHE A 148 -3.04 6.39 3.07
CA PHE A 148 -2.89 5.64 4.32
C PHE A 148 -1.59 4.83 4.36
N LEU A 149 -1.27 4.15 3.26
CA LEU A 149 -0.03 3.40 3.06
C LEU A 149 1.19 4.30 3.36
N ARG A 150 1.26 5.46 2.70
CA ARG A 150 2.37 6.41 2.88
C ARG A 150 2.37 7.10 4.24
N GLY A 151 1.20 7.38 4.79
CA GLY A 151 1.01 8.23 5.96
C GLY A 151 1.12 7.52 7.31
N GLN A 152 0.75 6.24 7.38
CA GLN A 152 0.75 5.46 8.62
C GLN A 152 1.51 4.15 8.46
N LEU A 153 1.11 3.31 7.50
CA LEU A 153 1.62 1.93 7.39
C LEU A 153 3.15 1.87 7.24
N VAL A 154 3.73 2.72 6.39
CA VAL A 154 5.19 2.77 6.20
C VAL A 154 5.92 3.17 7.49
N TYR A 155 5.37 4.10 8.27
CA TYR A 155 6.00 4.52 9.52
C TYR A 155 5.88 3.44 10.60
N ASP A 156 4.77 2.72 10.67
CA ASP A 156 4.59 1.60 11.61
C ASP A 156 5.56 0.46 11.29
N ILE A 157 5.67 0.08 10.01
CA ILE A 157 6.64 -0.94 9.56
C ILE A 157 8.06 -0.49 9.90
N LEU A 158 8.42 0.76 9.56
CA LEU A 158 9.76 1.26 9.80
C LEU A 158 10.08 1.41 11.30
N SER A 159 9.10 1.75 12.14
CA SER A 159 9.26 1.78 13.60
C SER A 159 9.47 0.40 14.22
N THR A 160 8.99 -0.65 13.54
CA THR A 160 9.18 -2.05 13.94
C THR A 160 10.54 -2.59 13.48
N TYR A 161 10.99 -2.20 12.29
CA TYR A 161 12.26 -2.65 11.71
C TYR A 161 13.48 -1.86 12.17
N LEU A 162 13.35 -0.55 12.41
CA LEU A 162 14.42 0.22 13.02
C LEU A 162 14.39 -0.06 14.52
N PRO A 163 15.40 -0.75 15.10
CA PRO A 163 15.49 -0.83 16.54
C PRO A 163 15.47 0.61 17.06
N LYS A 164 14.54 0.92 17.98
CA LYS A 164 14.63 2.15 18.78
C LYS A 164 16.10 2.26 19.16
N LYS A 165 16.82 3.24 18.60
CA LYS A 165 18.07 3.69 19.22
C LYS A 165 17.61 4.03 20.62
N LYS A 166 17.91 3.14 21.58
CA LYS A 166 17.71 3.42 22.99
C LYS A 166 18.24 4.84 23.14
N PRO A 167 17.47 5.80 23.71
CA PRO A 167 18.10 7.06 24.08
C PRO A 167 19.36 6.64 24.82
N LEU A 168 20.50 7.09 24.31
CA LEU A 168 21.80 6.85 24.92
C LEU A 168 21.57 7.12 26.41
N LYS A 169 21.47 6.06 27.22
CA LYS A 169 21.42 6.23 28.66
C LYS A 169 22.78 6.81 28.95
N LEU A 170 22.80 8.12 29.11
CA LEU A 170 23.91 8.86 29.67
C LEU A 170 24.40 8.02 30.86
N SER A 171 25.70 7.71 30.85
CA SER A 171 26.40 6.84 31.78
C SER A 171 25.73 6.82 33.16
N ALA A 172 25.12 5.69 33.49
CA ALA A 172 24.69 5.38 34.84
C ALA A 172 25.46 4.14 35.30
N SER A 173 26.80 4.21 35.17
CA SER A 173 27.67 3.35 35.95
C SER A 173 27.99 4.08 37.27
N PRO A 174 27.76 3.47 38.45
CA PRO A 174 28.13 4.08 39.73
C PRO A 174 29.64 4.28 39.91
N LEU A 175 30.47 3.72 39.01
CA LEU A 175 31.93 3.73 39.10
C LEU A 175 32.58 5.02 38.57
N GLU A 176 31.98 5.75 37.63
CA GLU A 176 32.51 7.05 37.18
C GLU A 176 32.21 8.19 38.17
N ARG A 177 31.18 8.05 39.02
CA ARG A 177 30.83 9.09 39.98
C ARG A 177 31.83 9.20 41.15
N SER A 178 32.50 8.10 41.49
CA SER A 178 33.53 8.11 42.54
C SER A 178 34.84 8.77 42.10
N GLU A 179 35.21 8.75 40.82
CA GLU A 179 36.42 9.45 40.36
C GLU A 179 36.23 10.97 40.33
N ILE A 180 35.04 11.45 39.97
CA ILE A 180 34.77 12.88 39.87
C ILE A 180 34.62 13.51 41.26
N GLU A 181 33.99 12.82 42.22
CA GLU A 181 33.84 13.35 43.59
C GLU A 181 35.13 13.28 44.42
N HIS A 182 36.06 12.36 44.09
CA HIS A 182 37.35 12.27 44.78
C HIS A 182 38.41 13.23 44.23
N SER A 183 38.33 13.60 42.94
CA SER A 183 39.22 14.58 42.33
C SER A 183 38.99 16.01 42.85
N ASP A 184 37.74 16.37 43.18
CA ASP A 184 37.39 17.72 43.65
C ASP A 184 37.69 17.99 45.14
N ARG A 185 38.10 16.98 45.93
CA ARG A 185 38.45 17.15 47.36
C ARG A 185 39.93 17.23 47.68
N VAL A 186 40.83 17.14 46.70
CA VAL A 186 42.29 17.24 46.93
C VAL A 186 42.86 18.49 46.24
N SER A 187 42.38 19.65 46.65
CA SER A 187 43.01 20.95 46.37
C SER A 187 42.86 21.88 47.58
N ILE A 188 43.45 21.49 48.71
CA ILE A 188 43.89 22.45 49.73
C ILE A 188 45.38 22.22 49.93
N ARG A 189 46.20 22.99 49.20
CA ARG A 189 47.59 23.26 49.58
C ARG A 189 47.57 24.04 50.90
N PRO A 190 48.27 23.62 51.96
CA PRO A 190 48.83 24.58 52.90
C PRO A 190 50.12 25.14 52.28
N GLY A 191 50.08 26.41 51.87
CA GLY A 191 51.25 27.18 51.56
C GLY A 191 52.13 27.35 52.81
N LYS A 192 53.42 27.06 52.63
CA LYS A 192 54.50 27.20 53.61
C LYS A 192 55.06 28.63 53.55
N THR A 193 55.03 29.36 54.67
CA THR A 193 55.87 30.53 55.00
C THR A 193 55.45 30.98 56.41
N ARG A 194 56.32 31.30 57.38
CA ARG A 194 57.75 31.61 57.40
C ARG A 194 58.25 31.40 58.83
#